data_AF-A0A7I4Y273-F1
#
_entry.id   AF-A0A7I4Y273-F1
#
_cell.length_a   1.000
_cell.length_b   1.000
_cell.length_c   1.000
_cell.angle_alpha   90.00
_cell.angle_beta   90.00
_cell.angle_gamma   90.00
#
_symmetry.space_group_name_H-M   'P 1'
#
loop_
_entity.id
_entity.type
_entity.pdbx_description
1 polymer ?
#
loop_
_entity_poly.entity_id
_entity_poly.type
_entity_poly.pdbx_seq_one_letter_code
_entity_poly.pdbx_strand_id
1 'polypeptide(L)'
;MEKMVNELNAVSRRIGLEMNMSKTQLMVNKWCDTGTVRLEGKALQRVESYVYLGRELNMTNNIAPELNRRRRAAWAAFGSIREVTDQVSDPDLKASIFSASVLPAMCYATETWPDNKTIAKAIMTSHHALERSFLKISRRQQWQQGLRSSDLKERSRLKDPLQYMANSKHRWAGHLLRRTDDRWSLRVTEWLPRNKRRPSGRPPTRWADSFSKYFRESGLHWMQVAKDRAMWRSCGPR
;
A
#
# COMPACT_ATOMS: atom_id res chain seq x y z
N MET A 1 -18.34 -13.41 -19.09
CA MET A 1 -18.48 -12.53 -17.92
C MET A 1 -19.94 -12.27 -17.58
N GLU A 2 -20.75 -11.76 -18.52
CA GLU A 2 -22.19 -11.51 -18.30
C GLU A 2 -22.95 -12.72 -17.74
N LYS A 3 -22.79 -13.90 -18.36
CA LYS A 3 -23.36 -15.15 -17.88
C LYS A 3 -23.02 -15.43 -16.40
N MET A 4 -21.74 -15.32 -16.04
CA MET A 4 -21.27 -15.58 -14.66
C MET A 4 -21.87 -14.62 -13.63
N VAL A 5 -22.00 -13.33 -13.97
CA VAL A 5 -22.55 -12.34 -13.04
C VAL A 5 -24.06 -12.55 -12.83
N ASN A 6 -24.79 -12.88 -13.90
CA ASN A 6 -26.23 -13.19 -13.80
C ASN A 6 -26.48 -14.52 -13.07
N GLU A 7 -25.63 -15.53 -13.27
CA GLU A 7 -25.68 -16.79 -12.50
C GLU A 7 -25.45 -16.53 -11.02
N LEU A 8 -24.42 -15.74 -10.67
CA LEU A 8 -24.16 -15.35 -9.28
C LEU A 8 -25.35 -14.61 -8.67
N ASN A 9 -25.98 -13.70 -9.42
CA ASN A 9 -27.17 -12.98 -8.98
C ASN A 9 -28.37 -13.90 -8.74
N ALA A 10 -28.62 -14.84 -9.66
CA ALA A 10 -29.68 -15.83 -9.50
C ALA A 10 -29.47 -16.71 -8.25
N VAL A 11 -28.23 -17.16 -7.99
CA VAL A 11 -27.90 -17.94 -6.79
C VAL A 11 -28.00 -17.09 -5.53
N SER A 12 -27.55 -15.84 -5.56
CA SER A 12 -27.61 -14.90 -4.42
C SER A 12 -29.06 -14.65 -3.99
N ARG A 13 -29.98 -14.51 -4.96
CA ARG A 13 -31.41 -14.35 -4.67
C ARG A 13 -32.05 -15.55 -4.02
N ARG A 14 -31.63 -16.78 -4.38
CA ARG A 14 -32.16 -18.00 -3.75
C ARG A 14 -31.88 -18.05 -2.25
N ILE A 15 -30.83 -17.39 -1.79
CA ILE A 15 -30.48 -17.27 -0.37
C ILE A 15 -30.89 -15.92 0.25
N GLY A 16 -31.73 -15.13 -0.46
CA GLY A 16 -32.25 -13.85 0.04
C GLY A 16 -31.28 -12.67 -0.05
N LEU A 17 -30.19 -12.77 -0.83
CA LEU A 17 -29.25 -11.67 -1.05
C LEU A 17 -29.52 -10.96 -2.38
N GLU A 18 -29.39 -9.63 -2.38
CA GLU A 18 -29.52 -8.79 -3.56
C GLU A 18 -28.22 -8.06 -3.89
N MET A 19 -27.90 -7.98 -5.19
CA MET A 19 -26.74 -7.22 -5.65
C MET A 19 -27.01 -5.73 -5.62
N ASN A 20 -26.14 -4.99 -4.94
CA ASN A 20 -26.19 -3.54 -4.94
C ASN A 20 -25.63 -2.99 -6.26
N MET A 21 -26.51 -2.48 -7.11
CA MET A 21 -26.14 -1.98 -8.45
C MET A 21 -25.19 -0.78 -8.42
N SER A 22 -25.23 0.08 -7.39
CA SER A 22 -24.33 1.23 -7.31
C SER A 22 -22.91 0.85 -6.89
N LYS A 23 -22.75 -0.25 -6.14
CA LYS A 23 -21.43 -0.80 -5.74
C LYS A 23 -20.86 -1.79 -6.75
N THR A 24 -21.70 -2.35 -7.63
CA THR A 24 -21.32 -3.36 -8.63
C THR A 24 -20.89 -2.69 -9.91
N GLN A 25 -19.58 -2.61 -10.15
CA GLN A 25 -18.99 -1.91 -11.28
C GLN A 25 -18.13 -2.86 -12.12
N LEU A 26 -17.99 -2.55 -13.40
CA LEU A 26 -17.17 -3.29 -14.35
C LEU A 26 -15.81 -2.61 -14.54
N MET A 27 -14.73 -3.34 -14.28
CA MET A 27 -13.37 -2.88 -14.52
C MET A 27 -12.64 -3.92 -15.36
N VAL A 28 -12.05 -3.50 -16.48
CA VAL A 28 -11.46 -4.40 -17.48
C VAL A 28 -10.09 -3.89 -17.90
N ASN A 29 -9.17 -4.80 -18.20
CA ASN A 29 -7.85 -4.44 -18.70
C ASN A 29 -7.89 -4.15 -20.21
N LYS A 30 -6.79 -3.61 -20.76
CA LYS A 30 -6.68 -3.24 -22.18
C LYS A 30 -6.70 -4.42 -23.17
N TRP A 31 -6.64 -5.65 -22.67
CA TRP A 31 -6.64 -6.87 -23.49
C TRP A 31 -8.01 -7.54 -23.52
N CYS A 32 -9.01 -6.91 -22.89
CA CYS A 32 -10.35 -7.46 -22.79
C CYS A 32 -11.34 -6.54 -23.51
N ASP A 33 -11.75 -6.97 -24.70
CA ASP A 33 -12.81 -6.33 -25.49
C ASP A 33 -14.20 -6.74 -25.00
N THR A 34 -14.40 -6.77 -23.68
CA THR A 34 -15.74 -6.91 -23.14
C THR A 34 -16.53 -5.66 -23.48
N GLY A 35 -17.58 -5.86 -24.28
CA GLY A 35 -18.64 -4.88 -24.49
C GLY A 35 -19.43 -4.63 -23.19
N THR A 36 -20.62 -4.07 -23.33
CA THR A 36 -21.50 -3.80 -22.19
C THR A 36 -21.90 -5.10 -21.49
N VAL A 37 -21.55 -5.23 -20.21
CA VAL A 37 -22.03 -6.34 -19.36
C VAL A 37 -23.33 -5.91 -18.69
N ARG A 38 -24.39 -6.69 -18.90
CA ARG A 38 -25.71 -6.44 -18.32
C ARG A 38 -25.98 -7.38 -17.15
N LEU A 39 -26.37 -6.80 -16.02
CA LEU A 39 -26.92 -7.52 -14.87
C LEU A 39 -28.42 -7.24 -14.87
N GLU A 40 -29.23 -8.27 -15.12
CA GLU A 40 -30.69 -8.15 -15.18
C GLU A 40 -31.19 -7.14 -16.24
N GLY A 41 -30.52 -7.12 -17.39
CA GLY A 41 -30.80 -6.15 -18.44
C GLY A 41 -30.25 -4.74 -18.15
N LYS A 42 -29.81 -4.43 -16.93
CA LYS A 42 -29.17 -3.14 -16.59
C LYS A 42 -27.68 -3.20 -16.87
N ALA A 43 -27.17 -2.23 -17.63
CA ALA A 43 -25.74 -2.12 -17.89
C ALA A 43 -24.96 -1.80 -16.61
N LEU A 44 -23.91 -2.57 -16.33
CA LEU A 44 -22.97 -2.25 -15.25
C LEU A 44 -22.14 -1.03 -15.63
N GLN A 45 -21.92 -0.13 -14.66
CA GLN A 45 -21.06 1.04 -14.86
C GLN A 45 -19.62 0.58 -15.08
N ARG A 46 -19.04 0.96 -16.22
CA ARG A 46 -17.62 0.77 -16.50
C ARG A 46 -16.80 1.84 -15.78
N VAL A 47 -15.76 1.43 -15.07
CA VAL A 47 -14.88 2.33 -14.31
C VAL A 47 -13.41 2.09 -14.65
N GLU A 48 -12.62 3.15 -14.59
CA GLU A 48 -11.16 3.10 -14.82
C GLU A 48 -10.38 2.77 -13.54
N SER A 49 -10.93 3.13 -12.38
CA SER A 49 -10.41 2.77 -11.08
C SER A 49 -11.51 2.24 -10.15
N TYR A 50 -11.11 1.35 -9.24
CA TYR A 50 -12.02 0.73 -8.27
C TYR A 50 -11.31 0.52 -6.94
N VAL A 51 -12.02 0.75 -5.83
CA VAL A 51 -11.49 0.49 -4.49
C VAL A 51 -11.83 -0.94 -4.08
N TYR A 52 -10.84 -1.81 -4.12
CA TYR A 52 -10.98 -3.21 -3.70
C TYR A 52 -10.23 -3.43 -2.39
N LEU A 53 -10.93 -3.95 -1.37
CA LEU A 53 -10.37 -4.21 -0.03
C LEU A 53 -9.58 -3.02 0.52
N GLY A 54 -10.13 -1.82 0.35
CA GLY A 54 -9.55 -0.57 0.83
C GLY A 54 -8.48 0.05 -0.06
N ARG A 55 -7.88 -0.67 -1.03
CA ARG A 55 -6.87 -0.15 -1.97
C ARG A 55 -7.51 0.21 -3.31
N GLU A 56 -7.17 1.38 -3.84
CA GLU A 56 -7.55 1.75 -5.21
C GLU A 56 -6.68 1.04 -6.25
N LEU A 57 -7.35 0.39 -7.19
CA LEU A 57 -6.79 -0.30 -8.33
C LEU A 57 -7.11 0.48 -9.60
N ASN A 58 -6.17 0.52 -10.55
CA ASN A 58 -6.39 1.01 -11.91
C ASN A 58 -5.55 0.18 -12.89
N MET A 59 -5.90 0.24 -14.17
CA MET A 59 -5.22 -0.53 -15.23
C MET A 59 -3.98 0.17 -15.79
N THR A 60 -3.70 1.41 -15.35
CA THR A 60 -2.55 2.22 -15.79
C THR A 60 -1.33 2.09 -14.87
N ASN A 61 -1.43 1.31 -13.79
CA ASN A 61 -0.43 1.21 -12.72
C ASN A 61 -0.07 2.57 -12.08
N ASN A 62 -1.01 3.54 -12.13
CA ASN A 62 -0.82 4.85 -11.50
C ASN A 62 -1.11 4.77 -10.00
N ILE A 63 -0.10 4.99 -9.17
CA ILE A 63 -0.27 4.91 -7.71
C ILE A 63 -0.74 6.22 -7.07
N ALA A 64 -0.74 7.34 -7.80
CA ALA A 64 -1.03 8.66 -7.25
C ALA A 64 -2.41 8.79 -6.58
N PRO A 65 -3.51 8.25 -7.14
CA PRO A 65 -4.81 8.25 -6.46
C PRO A 65 -4.76 7.53 -5.10
N GLU A 66 -4.12 6.36 -5.06
CA GLU A 66 -3.98 5.58 -3.83
C GLU A 66 -3.09 6.29 -2.79
N LEU A 67 -2.01 6.97 -3.20
CA LEU A 67 -1.20 7.81 -2.30
C LEU A 67 -2.04 8.92 -1.68
N ASN A 68 -2.89 9.58 -2.47
CA ASN A 68 -3.80 10.61 -1.97
C ASN A 68 -4.84 10.05 -0.98
N ARG A 69 -5.33 8.82 -1.22
CA ARG A 69 -6.21 8.12 -0.27
C ARG A 69 -5.51 7.82 1.04
N ARG A 70 -4.29 7.25 1.01
CA ARG A 70 -3.49 6.99 2.22
C ARG A 70 -3.19 8.27 3.00
N ARG A 71 -2.82 9.35 2.30
CA ARG A 71 -2.62 10.66 2.93
C ARG A 71 -3.88 11.13 3.67
N ARG A 72 -5.06 11.06 3.04
CA ARG A 72 -6.32 11.43 3.69
C ARG A 72 -6.65 10.53 4.89
N ALA A 73 -6.45 9.22 4.75
CA ALA A 73 -6.66 8.26 5.84
C ALA A 73 -5.75 8.55 7.04
N ALA A 74 -4.48 8.86 6.78
CA ALA A 74 -3.53 9.25 7.82
C ALA A 74 -3.96 10.52 8.56
N TRP A 75 -4.40 11.55 7.83
CA TRP A 75 -4.93 12.78 8.44
C TRP A 75 -6.21 12.55 9.23
N ALA A 76 -7.12 11.72 8.74
CA ALA A 76 -8.34 11.37 9.46
C ALA A 76 -8.01 10.62 10.77
N ALA A 77 -7.11 9.63 10.71
CA ALA A 77 -6.63 8.89 11.89
C ALA A 77 -5.90 9.79 12.88
N PHE A 78 -5.12 10.76 12.40
CA PHE A 78 -4.48 11.74 13.29
C PHE A 78 -5.51 12.67 13.92
N GLY A 79 -6.51 13.12 13.15
CA GLY A 79 -7.62 13.93 13.64
C GLY A 79 -8.39 13.27 14.78
N SER A 80 -8.65 11.96 14.69
CA SER A 80 -9.39 11.23 15.73
C SER A 80 -8.62 11.04 17.03
N ILE A 81 -7.28 11.03 17.00
CA ILE A 81 -6.45 10.88 18.21
C ILE A 81 -5.91 12.20 18.74
N ARG A 82 -6.16 13.32 18.04
CA ARG A 82 -5.49 14.60 18.30
C ARG A 82 -5.67 15.08 19.72
N GLU A 83 -6.90 15.04 20.23
CA GLU A 83 -7.24 15.44 21.60
C GLU A 83 -6.48 14.60 22.63
N VAL A 84 -6.51 13.27 22.49
CA VAL A 84 -5.79 12.34 23.37
C VAL A 84 -4.29 12.65 23.34
N THR A 85 -3.70 12.80 22.15
CA THR A 85 -2.27 13.10 22.03
C THR A 85 -1.90 14.47 22.61
N ASP A 86 -2.83 15.42 22.65
CA ASP A 86 -2.59 16.75 23.22
C ASP A 86 -2.60 16.74 24.76
N GLN A 87 -3.33 15.81 25.37
CA GLN A 87 -3.38 15.63 26.83
C GLN A 87 -2.23 14.77 27.37
N VAL A 88 -1.65 13.90 26.54
CA VAL A 88 -0.52 13.04 26.95
C VAL A 88 0.77 13.86 27.04
N SER A 89 1.36 13.92 28.23
CA SER A 89 2.64 14.60 28.49
C SER A 89 3.86 13.75 28.16
N ASP A 90 3.78 12.42 28.31
CA ASP A 90 4.90 11.52 27.99
C ASP A 90 5.13 11.46 26.46
N PRO A 91 6.28 11.93 25.96
CA PRO A 91 6.58 11.93 24.53
C PRO A 91 6.63 10.52 23.93
N ASP A 92 7.06 9.49 24.68
CA ASP A 92 7.16 8.13 24.15
C ASP A 92 5.78 7.49 23.99
N LEU A 93 4.92 7.61 25.02
CA LEU A 93 3.54 7.18 24.92
C LEU A 93 2.79 7.93 23.81
N LYS A 94 2.99 9.24 23.70
CA LYS A 94 2.36 10.07 22.65
C LYS A 94 2.77 9.61 21.25
N ALA A 95 4.07 9.34 21.03
CA ALA A 95 4.59 8.82 19.77
C ALA A 95 4.10 7.39 19.48
N SER A 96 3.92 6.57 20.52
CA SER A 96 3.37 5.22 20.42
C SER A 96 1.91 5.24 19.96
N ILE A 97 1.08 6.12 20.52
CA ILE A 97 -0.33 6.32 20.10
C ILE A 97 -0.40 6.73 18.63
N PHE A 98 0.44 7.69 18.21
CA PHE A 98 0.55 8.05 16.80
C PHE A 98 0.93 6.86 15.93
N SER A 99 1.95 6.10 16.34
CA SER A 99 2.45 4.94 15.60
C SER A 99 1.42 3.82 15.49
N ALA A 100 0.57 3.64 16.50
CA ALA A 100 -0.48 2.61 16.51
C ALA A 100 -1.69 2.97 15.63
N SER A 101 -1.99 4.26 15.45
CA SER A 101 -3.20 4.70 14.75
C SER A 101 -2.91 5.26 13.35
N VAL A 102 -1.91 6.13 13.22
CA VAL A 102 -1.65 6.88 11.98
C VAL A 102 -0.82 6.08 10.99
N LEU A 103 0.23 5.39 11.45
CA LEU A 103 1.10 4.62 10.55
C LEU A 103 0.36 3.47 9.85
N PRO A 104 -0.52 2.69 10.50
CA PRO A 104 -1.32 1.67 9.80
C PRO A 104 -2.25 2.26 8.75
N ALA A 105 -2.91 3.39 9.05
CA ALA A 105 -3.79 4.07 8.09
C ALA A 105 -3.01 4.61 6.87
N MET A 106 -1.83 5.18 7.12
CA MET A 106 -0.93 5.73 6.11
C MET A 106 -0.27 4.66 5.25
N CYS A 107 0.16 3.56 5.87
CA CYS A 107 0.96 2.51 5.22
C CYS A 107 0.15 1.29 4.79
N TYR A 108 -1.18 1.36 4.86
CA TYR A 108 -2.06 0.27 4.42
C TYR A 108 -1.78 -0.13 2.97
N ALA A 109 -1.64 -1.44 2.74
CA ALA A 109 -1.36 -2.07 1.45
C ALA A 109 -0.03 -1.66 0.78
N THR A 110 0.85 -0.92 1.47
CA THR A 110 2.17 -0.52 0.93
C THR A 110 3.09 -1.72 0.68
N GLU A 111 2.87 -2.84 1.37
CA GLU A 111 3.57 -4.10 1.16
C GLU A 111 3.40 -4.66 -0.27
N THR A 112 2.42 -4.16 -1.01
CA THR A 112 2.14 -4.56 -2.41
C THR A 112 2.69 -3.58 -3.44
N TRP A 113 3.34 -2.48 -3.00
CA TRP A 113 3.81 -1.42 -3.88
C TRP A 113 5.26 -1.65 -4.34
N PRO A 114 5.64 -1.14 -5.52
CA PRO A 114 7.05 -1.04 -5.90
C PRO A 114 7.76 0.02 -5.05
N ASP A 115 9.03 -0.20 -4.73
CA ASP A 115 9.81 0.77 -3.96
C ASP A 115 10.40 1.81 -4.91
N ASN A 116 9.72 2.95 -5.00
CA ASN A 116 10.13 4.09 -5.82
C ASN A 116 10.43 5.30 -4.94
N LYS A 117 11.48 6.05 -5.28
CA LYS A 117 11.81 7.35 -4.69
C LYS A 117 10.62 8.33 -4.72
N THR A 118 9.79 8.29 -5.77
CA THR A 118 8.58 9.14 -5.86
C THR A 118 7.55 8.79 -4.77
N ILE A 119 7.32 7.49 -4.55
CA ILE A 119 6.41 7.01 -3.49
C ILE A 119 6.98 7.40 -2.12
N ALA A 120 8.26 7.10 -1.88
CA ALA A 120 8.92 7.44 -0.63
C ALA A 120 8.85 8.94 -0.32
N LYS A 121 9.11 9.80 -1.31
CA LYS A 121 9.00 11.26 -1.17
C LYS A 121 7.58 11.70 -0.83
N ALA A 122 6.56 11.12 -1.49
CA ALA A 122 5.16 11.47 -1.23
C ALA A 122 4.70 11.09 0.19
N ILE A 123 5.10 9.91 0.65
CA ILE A 123 4.86 9.43 2.02
C ILE A 123 5.58 10.33 3.02
N MET A 124 6.88 10.57 2.86
CA MET A 124 7.66 11.43 3.77
C MET A 124 7.13 12.85 3.82
N THR A 125 6.71 13.43 2.69
CA THR A 125 6.11 14.77 2.65
C THR A 125 4.84 14.85 3.50
N SER A 126 4.00 13.82 3.41
CA SER A 126 2.76 13.73 4.19
C SER A 126 3.06 13.51 5.68
N HIS A 127 4.04 12.65 5.99
CA HIS A 127 4.48 12.37 7.35
C HIS A 127 5.04 13.61 8.03
N HIS A 128 5.95 14.36 7.38
CA HIS A 128 6.49 15.60 7.95
C HIS A 128 5.41 16.67 8.18
N ALA A 129 4.34 16.67 7.39
CA ALA A 129 3.22 17.57 7.63
C ALA A 129 2.41 17.16 8.88
N LEU A 130 2.19 15.86 9.07
CA LEU A 130 1.59 15.31 10.29
C LEU A 130 2.49 15.58 11.51
N GLU A 131 3.79 15.33 11.40
CA GLU A 131 4.79 15.54 12.45
C GLU A 131 4.85 17.00 12.94
N ARG A 132 4.84 17.96 12.00
CA ARG A 132 4.71 19.38 12.35
C ARG A 132 3.43 19.67 13.12
N SER A 133 2.30 19.11 12.67
CA SER A 133 1.02 19.28 13.34
C SER A 133 1.00 18.62 14.72
N PHE A 134 1.65 17.47 14.87
CA PHE A 134 1.82 16.73 16.11
C PHE A 134 2.63 17.51 17.15
N LEU A 135 3.67 18.20 16.69
CA LEU A 135 4.49 19.10 17.52
C LEU A 135 3.90 20.50 17.68
N LYS A 136 2.76 20.81 17.05
CA LYS A 136 2.15 22.16 17.01
C LYS A 136 3.09 23.24 16.46
N ILE A 137 3.97 22.87 15.51
CA ILE A 137 4.92 23.79 14.87
C ILE A 137 4.43 24.15 13.46
N SER A 138 4.21 25.45 13.22
CA SER A 138 3.95 25.95 11.88
C SER A 138 5.23 25.96 11.02
N ARG A 139 5.09 25.97 9.69
CA ARG A 139 6.26 26.08 8.79
C ARG A 139 7.06 27.37 9.03
N ARG A 140 6.37 28.47 9.37
CA ARG A 140 7.01 29.75 9.68
C ARG A 140 7.88 29.64 10.93
N GLN A 141 7.35 29.06 12.02
CA GLN A 141 8.10 28.82 13.25
C GLN A 141 9.29 27.90 13.02
N GLN A 142 9.10 26.82 12.25
CA GLN A 142 10.20 25.92 11.90
C GLN A 142 11.35 26.67 11.23
N TRP A 143 11.03 27.53 10.24
CA TRP A 143 12.03 28.33 9.52
C TRP A 143 12.69 29.39 10.42
N GLN A 144 11.91 30.13 11.21
CA GLN A 144 12.43 31.16 12.13
C GLN A 144 13.38 30.58 13.18
N GLN A 145 13.10 29.35 13.64
CA GLN A 145 13.94 28.64 14.60
C GLN A 145 15.09 27.84 13.93
N GLY A 146 15.20 27.89 12.60
CA GLY A 146 16.24 27.15 11.86
C GLY A 146 16.15 25.62 11.95
N LEU A 147 14.98 25.08 12.32
CA LEU A 147 14.82 23.64 12.60
C LEU A 147 14.81 22.81 11.32
N ARG A 148 15.64 21.77 11.31
CA ARG A 148 15.69 20.74 10.27
C ARG A 148 14.65 19.66 10.53
N SER A 149 14.35 18.86 9.50
CA SER A 149 13.48 17.69 9.67
C SER A 149 14.04 16.65 10.64
N SER A 150 15.36 16.56 10.79
CA SER A 150 16.03 15.74 11.81
C SER A 150 15.61 16.16 13.22
N ASP A 151 15.57 17.46 13.47
CA ASP A 151 15.30 18.03 14.79
C ASP A 151 13.83 17.82 15.17
N LEU A 152 12.93 17.91 14.18
CA LEU A 152 11.53 17.54 14.36
C LEU A 152 11.38 16.05 14.68
N LYS A 153 12.12 15.18 14.00
CA LYS A 153 12.09 13.73 14.25
C LYS A 153 12.58 13.38 15.66
N GLU A 154 13.64 14.03 16.11
CA GLU A 154 14.17 13.87 17.47
C GLU A 154 13.15 14.30 18.54
N ARG A 155 12.50 15.46 18.33
CA ARG A 155 11.47 15.97 19.24
C ARG A 155 10.20 15.12 19.24
N SER A 156 9.78 14.65 18.06
CA SER A 156 8.52 13.94 17.88
C SER A 156 8.59 12.47 18.30
N ARG A 157 9.80 11.87 18.25
CA ARG A 157 10.05 10.44 18.49
C ARG A 157 9.20 9.52 17.61
N LEU A 158 8.66 10.04 16.51
CA LEU A 158 7.80 9.29 15.61
C LEU A 158 8.62 8.27 14.82
N LYS A 159 8.06 7.07 14.67
CA LYS A 159 8.68 6.02 13.86
C LYS A 159 8.66 6.41 12.39
N ASP A 160 9.71 6.01 11.68
CA ASP A 160 9.84 6.29 10.25
C ASP A 160 8.79 5.49 9.44
N PRO A 161 7.93 6.15 8.65
CA PRO A 161 6.93 5.45 7.84
C PRO A 161 7.58 4.59 6.75
N LEU A 162 8.74 4.95 6.22
CA LEU A 162 9.43 4.14 5.22
C LEU A 162 9.96 2.84 5.82
N GLN A 163 10.41 2.88 7.08
CA GLN A 163 10.79 1.68 7.82
C GLN A 163 9.58 0.77 8.06
N TYR A 164 8.43 1.36 8.42
CA TYR A 164 7.17 0.62 8.56
C TYR A 164 6.76 -0.08 7.26
N MET A 165 6.84 0.63 6.13
CA MET A 165 6.56 0.10 4.79
C MET A 165 7.52 -1.06 4.44
N ALA A 166 8.82 -0.86 4.65
CA ALA A 166 9.84 -1.87 4.37
C ALA A 166 9.61 -3.15 5.20
N ASN A 167 9.33 -3.00 6.50
CA ASN A 167 8.98 -4.11 7.38
C ASN A 167 7.71 -4.85 6.94
N SER A 168 6.67 -4.10 6.54
CA SER A 168 5.41 -4.67 6.05
C SER A 168 5.62 -5.48 4.77
N LYS A 169 6.39 -4.93 3.83
CA LYS A 169 6.76 -5.56 2.57
C LYS A 169 7.61 -6.81 2.78
N HIS A 170 8.61 -6.74 3.66
CA HIS A 170 9.46 -7.87 4.04
C HIS A 170 8.64 -9.02 4.64
N ARG A 171 7.76 -8.71 5.61
CA ARG A 171 6.86 -9.70 6.21
C ARG A 171 5.96 -10.34 5.16
N TRP A 172 5.37 -9.54 4.27
CA TRP A 172 4.50 -10.02 3.19
C TRP A 172 5.23 -10.93 2.20
N ALA A 173 6.43 -10.55 1.75
CA ALA A 173 7.20 -11.35 0.81
C ALA A 173 7.59 -12.72 1.37
N GLY A 174 8.02 -12.78 2.63
CA GLY A 174 8.26 -14.05 3.30
C GLY A 174 7.00 -14.89 3.45
N HIS A 175 5.87 -14.26 3.81
CA HIS A 175 4.57 -14.96 3.89
C HIS A 175 4.18 -15.56 2.53
N LEU A 176 4.35 -14.78 1.47
CA LEU A 176 4.00 -15.17 0.10
C LEU A 176 4.78 -16.40 -0.37
N LEU A 177 6.09 -16.43 -0.16
CA LEU A 177 6.95 -17.52 -0.64
C LEU A 177 6.88 -18.79 0.19
N ARG A 178 6.29 -18.73 1.39
CA ARG A 178 6.07 -19.91 2.24
C ARG A 178 4.64 -20.43 2.17
N ARG A 179 3.79 -19.85 1.32
CA ARG A 179 2.45 -20.39 1.05
C ARG A 179 2.54 -21.64 0.17
N THR A 180 1.67 -22.60 0.45
CA THR A 180 1.56 -23.87 -0.26
C THR A 180 0.22 -24.05 -0.98
N ASP A 181 -0.65 -23.03 -0.95
CA ASP A 181 -2.03 -23.09 -1.43
C ASP A 181 -2.22 -22.71 -2.90
N ASP A 182 -1.13 -22.74 -3.68
CA ASP A 182 -1.09 -22.55 -5.15
C ASP A 182 -1.84 -21.29 -5.66
N ARG A 183 -1.97 -20.27 -4.81
CA ARG A 183 -2.67 -19.04 -5.19
C ARG A 183 -1.92 -18.27 -6.27
N TRP A 184 -2.69 -17.59 -7.10
CA TRP A 184 -2.19 -16.66 -8.11
C TRP A 184 -1.17 -15.65 -7.58
N SER A 185 -1.26 -15.25 -6.32
CA SER A 185 -0.30 -14.32 -5.71
C SER A 185 1.14 -14.82 -5.78
N LEU A 186 1.37 -16.12 -5.54
CA LEU A 186 2.70 -16.73 -5.61
C LEU A 186 3.12 -16.90 -7.07
N ARG A 187 2.24 -17.52 -7.89
CA ARG A 187 2.48 -17.75 -9.32
C ARG A 187 2.86 -16.46 -10.06
N VAL A 188 2.14 -15.37 -9.84
CA VAL A 188 2.41 -14.06 -10.48
C VAL A 188 3.74 -13.47 -10.00
N THR A 189 4.13 -13.73 -8.76
CA THR A 189 5.39 -13.22 -8.19
C THR A 189 6.61 -13.95 -8.72
N GLU A 190 6.50 -15.27 -8.90
CA GLU A 190 7.56 -16.11 -9.47
C GLU A 190 7.61 -16.04 -11.00
N TRP A 191 6.53 -15.56 -11.64
CA TRP A 191 6.43 -15.53 -13.09
C TRP A 191 7.45 -14.57 -13.72
N LEU A 192 8.34 -15.13 -14.53
CA LEU A 192 9.34 -14.43 -15.31
C LEU A 192 9.08 -14.66 -16.81
N PRO A 193 8.60 -13.66 -17.57
CA PRO A 193 8.35 -13.84 -18.99
C PRO A 193 9.67 -13.93 -19.77
N ARG A 194 10.10 -15.16 -20.10
CA ARG A 194 11.37 -15.44 -20.82
C ARG A 194 11.43 -14.84 -22.23
N ASN A 195 10.27 -14.74 -22.89
CA ASN A 195 10.18 -14.27 -24.28
C ASN A 195 10.03 -12.75 -24.40
N LYS A 196 10.12 -11.99 -23.30
CA LYS A 196 10.00 -10.52 -23.31
C LYS A 196 11.21 -9.88 -22.62
N ARG A 197 11.87 -8.97 -23.33
CA ARG A 197 12.95 -8.14 -22.77
C ARG A 197 12.37 -6.87 -22.16
N ARG A 198 13.00 -6.35 -21.09
CA ARG A 198 12.64 -5.03 -20.56
C ARG A 198 13.06 -3.96 -21.58
N PRO A 199 12.28 -2.88 -21.74
CA PRO A 199 12.72 -1.71 -22.50
C PRO A 199 14.06 -1.19 -21.95
N SER A 200 14.90 -0.68 -22.85
CA SER A 200 16.16 -0.03 -22.48
C SER A 200 15.89 1.31 -21.76
N GLY A 201 16.87 1.77 -20.98
CA GLY A 201 16.79 3.03 -20.22
C GLY A 201 16.20 2.87 -18.83
N ARG A 202 15.11 3.58 -18.54
CA ARG A 202 14.47 3.62 -17.19
C ARG A 202 13.13 2.86 -17.19
N PRO A 203 13.14 1.51 -17.22
CA PRO A 203 11.90 0.75 -17.15
C PRO A 203 11.20 0.97 -15.79
N PRO A 204 9.87 0.83 -15.72
CA PRO A 204 9.13 0.93 -14.47
C PRO A 204 9.66 -0.05 -13.41
N THR A 205 9.79 0.41 -12.17
CA THR A 205 10.22 -0.43 -11.03
C THR A 205 9.20 -1.51 -10.73
N ARG A 206 9.67 -2.76 -10.59
CA ARG A 206 8.84 -3.90 -10.16
C ARG A 206 8.84 -4.01 -8.64
N TRP A 207 7.82 -4.68 -8.11
CA TRP A 207 7.70 -4.96 -6.69
C TRP A 207 8.98 -5.63 -6.10
N ALA A 208 9.46 -6.68 -6.76
CA ALA A 208 10.63 -7.48 -6.34
C ALA A 208 12.00 -6.86 -6.66
N ASP A 209 12.06 -5.72 -7.39
CA ASP A 209 13.34 -5.09 -7.75
C ASP A 209 14.09 -4.62 -6.48
N SER A 210 13.36 -4.21 -5.45
CA SER A 210 13.87 -3.83 -4.13
C SER A 210 14.63 -4.97 -3.42
N PHE A 211 14.01 -6.14 -3.30
CA PHE A 211 14.63 -7.34 -2.73
C PHE A 211 15.81 -7.80 -3.58
N SER A 212 15.64 -7.82 -4.90
CA SER A 212 16.71 -8.20 -5.82
C SER A 212 17.94 -7.29 -5.66
N LYS A 213 17.75 -5.99 -5.41
CA LYS A 213 18.85 -5.07 -5.15
C LYS A 213 19.49 -5.34 -3.80
N TYR A 214 18.69 -5.39 -2.73
CA TYR A 214 19.16 -5.55 -1.35
C TYR A 214 19.94 -6.85 -1.15
N PHE A 215 19.41 -7.99 -1.60
CA PHE A 215 20.06 -9.29 -1.41
C PHE A 215 21.22 -9.55 -2.37
N ARG A 216 21.27 -8.86 -3.52
CA ARG A 216 22.40 -8.96 -4.47
C ARG A 216 23.69 -8.43 -3.85
N GLU A 217 23.62 -7.41 -3.02
CA GLU A 217 24.79 -6.87 -2.30
C GLU A 217 25.43 -7.94 -1.39
N SER A 218 24.65 -8.90 -0.91
CA SER A 218 25.13 -10.04 -0.10
C SER A 218 25.33 -11.33 -0.91
N GLY A 219 25.21 -11.30 -2.24
CA GLY A 219 25.32 -12.49 -3.10
C GLY A 219 24.19 -13.51 -2.93
N LEU A 220 23.09 -13.14 -2.27
CA LEU A 220 21.97 -14.04 -1.96
C LEU A 220 20.81 -13.84 -2.92
N HIS A 221 20.06 -14.92 -3.19
CA HIS A 221 18.78 -14.84 -3.87
C HIS A 221 17.64 -14.72 -2.87
N TRP A 222 16.98 -13.56 -2.83
CA TRP A 222 15.96 -13.26 -1.82
C TRP A 222 14.85 -14.30 -1.73
N MET A 223 14.43 -14.93 -2.84
CA MET A 223 13.37 -15.93 -2.80
C MET A 223 13.81 -17.23 -2.11
N GLN A 224 15.09 -17.58 -2.17
CA GLN A 224 15.63 -18.74 -1.46
C GLN A 224 15.68 -18.43 0.03
N VAL A 225 16.21 -17.26 0.39
CA VAL A 225 16.30 -16.79 1.79
C VAL A 225 14.92 -16.68 2.44
N ALA A 226 13.91 -16.22 1.70
CA ALA A 226 12.55 -16.07 2.19
C ALA A 226 11.84 -17.39 2.52
N LYS A 227 12.28 -18.52 1.97
CA LYS A 227 11.69 -19.83 2.30
C LYS A 227 12.04 -20.27 3.73
N ASP A 228 13.25 -19.94 4.19
CA ASP A 228 13.65 -20.15 5.57
C ASP A 228 13.12 -19.02 6.46
N ARG A 229 12.29 -19.36 7.45
CA ARG A 229 11.69 -18.37 8.35
C ARG A 229 12.71 -17.71 9.28
N ALA A 230 13.70 -18.45 9.78
CA ALA A 230 14.71 -17.93 10.69
C ALA A 230 15.65 -16.98 9.94
N MET A 231 16.16 -17.42 8.78
CA MET A 231 17.02 -16.61 7.93
C MET A 231 16.30 -15.35 7.41
N TRP A 232 15.02 -15.48 7.02
CA TRP A 232 14.24 -14.32 6.59
C TRP A 232 14.07 -13.28 7.70
N ARG A 233 13.89 -13.71 8.96
CA ARG A 233 13.76 -12.79 10.10
C ARG A 233 15.06 -12.04 10.38
N SER A 234 16.23 -12.67 10.23
CA SER A 234 17.53 -12.03 10.48
C SER A 234 17.94 -11.01 9.43
N CYS A 235 17.42 -11.13 8.20
CA CYS A 235 17.78 -10.28 7.06
C CYS A 235 16.74 -9.18 6.77
N GLY A 236 15.88 -8.85 7.73
CA GLY A 236 14.89 -7.79 7.59
C GLY A 236 15.50 -6.39 7.56
N PRO A 237 14.78 -5.40 7.03
CA PRO A 237 15.18 -4.00 7.12
C PRO A 237 15.33 -3.58 8.59
N ARG A 238 16.45 -2.94 8.92
CA ARG A 238 16.79 -2.43 10.27
C ARG A 238 16.33 -1.00 10.44
#